data_AF-A0A978TV66-F1
#
_entry.id   AF-A0A978TV66-F1
#
_cell.length_a   1.000
_cell.length_b   1.000
_cell.length_c   1.000
_cell.angle_alpha   90.00
_cell.angle_beta   90.00
_cell.angle_gamma   90.00
#
_symmetry.space_group_name_H-M   'P 1'
#
loop_
_entity.id
_entity.type
_entity.pdbx_description
1 polymer ?
#
loop_
_entity_poly.entity_id
_entity_poly.type
_entity_poly.pdbx_seq_one_letter_code
_entity_poly.pdbx_strand_id
1 'polypeptide(L)'
;MTSYFRPTVNALSGYIPGEQPAANVRVIKLNTNENPYPPSPKAMQVLRDLDGERLRRYSDPMASAFRQAASQTLGVPADWILAGNGSDDLLTMIVRACTEPGRKVVYPMPTYVLYRTLAEIQAAEVEEVPFPDNYRLPVEKLIAAQGAVTFIASPNSPSGTAMSIDRLDKLASQLLGVLVIDEAYVDFAESSALELVKSHENVIVLRTLSKGYSLAGLRLGFGIAHPILLEGLIKVKDSYNVDAVACAVGAAAIADVEYKNRNAEKVKAERSRLTEALQQLGFDVFPSQANFLLARSPNSTPAESIYQQLKQQGILVRYFSQPRLDDKLRITVGTPEENSALLEALHRILG
;
A
#
# COMPACT_ATOMS: atom_id res chain seq x y z
N MET A 1 0.38 32.49 22.13
CA MET A 1 -0.43 31.42 22.73
C MET A 1 0.49 30.27 23.06
N THR A 2 0.40 29.71 24.26
CA THR A 2 1.14 28.50 24.64
C THR A 2 0.53 27.32 23.91
N SER A 3 1.29 26.64 23.05
CA SER A 3 0.81 25.40 22.42
C SER A 3 0.99 24.22 23.39
N TYR A 4 0.01 23.32 23.43
CA TYR A 4 0.05 22.08 24.20
C TYR A 4 0.81 20.95 23.49
N PHE A 5 1.18 21.13 22.21
CA PHE A 5 1.80 20.09 21.40
C PHE A 5 3.31 20.34 21.18
N ARG A 6 4.06 19.26 20.92
CA ARG A 6 5.47 19.32 20.50
C ARG A 6 5.63 20.29 19.31
N PRO A 7 6.73 21.05 19.23
CA PRO A 7 6.97 21.98 18.11
C PRO A 7 6.77 21.34 16.74
N THR A 8 7.26 20.11 16.55
CA THR A 8 7.11 19.36 15.29
C THR A 8 5.65 19.08 14.95
N VAL A 9 4.81 18.74 15.95
CA VAL A 9 3.38 18.50 15.74
C VAL A 9 2.65 19.79 15.38
N ASN A 10 3.03 20.94 15.94
CA ASN A 10 2.45 22.23 15.56
C ASN A 10 2.80 22.65 14.13
N ALA A 11 3.95 22.23 13.61
CA ALA A 11 4.41 22.57 12.26
C ALA A 11 3.82 21.66 11.17
N LEU A 12 3.29 20.50 11.55
CA LEU A 12 2.76 19.51 10.63
C LEU A 12 1.44 19.96 9.98
N SER A 13 1.34 19.76 8.67
CA SER A 13 0.05 19.71 8.00
C SER A 13 -0.51 18.30 8.09
N GLY A 14 -1.80 18.16 8.41
CA GLY A 14 -2.46 16.86 8.45
C GLY A 14 -2.39 16.13 7.10
N TYR A 15 -2.37 14.80 7.13
CA TYR A 15 -2.44 13.99 5.91
C TYR A 15 -3.70 14.36 5.12
N ILE A 16 -3.53 14.70 3.83
CA ILE A 16 -4.64 15.02 2.93
C ILE A 16 -5.03 13.74 2.17
N PRO A 17 -6.14 13.07 2.54
CA PRO A 17 -6.58 11.87 1.86
C PRO A 17 -6.99 12.15 0.41
N GLY A 18 -7.09 11.09 -0.39
CA GLY A 18 -7.80 11.17 -1.66
C GLY A 18 -9.28 11.48 -1.45
N GLU A 19 -9.84 12.28 -2.35
CA GLU A 19 -11.26 12.65 -2.32
C GLU A 19 -12.16 11.43 -2.16
N GLN A 20 -13.13 11.50 -1.25
CA GLN A 20 -14.14 10.47 -1.06
C GLN A 20 -15.50 11.02 -1.49
N PRO A 21 -16.33 10.23 -2.20
CA PRO A 21 -17.68 10.64 -2.53
C PRO A 21 -18.52 10.81 -1.25
N ALA A 22 -19.46 11.75 -1.27
CA ALA A 22 -20.47 11.84 -0.23
C ALA A 22 -21.31 10.54 -0.20
N ALA A 23 -21.78 10.16 0.98
CA ALA A 23 -22.71 9.03 1.11
C ALA A 23 -23.91 9.24 0.17
N ASN A 24 -24.24 8.22 -0.64
CA ASN A 24 -25.35 8.17 -1.61
C ASN A 24 -25.11 8.78 -3.01
N VAL A 25 -23.90 9.24 -3.33
CA VAL A 25 -23.58 9.59 -4.73
C VAL A 25 -22.98 8.36 -5.42
N ARG A 26 -23.67 7.85 -6.44
CA ARG A 26 -23.13 6.76 -7.28
C ARG A 26 -22.02 7.32 -8.14
N VAL A 27 -20.78 6.92 -7.84
CA VAL A 27 -19.59 7.26 -8.62
C VAL A 27 -18.88 5.99 -9.07
N ILE A 28 -18.19 6.07 -10.20
CA ILE A 28 -17.18 5.07 -10.59
C ILE A 28 -15.90 5.44 -9.84
N LYS A 29 -15.56 4.65 -8.81
CA LYS A 29 -14.51 4.99 -7.84
C LYS A 29 -13.21 4.27 -8.18
N LEU A 30 -12.34 4.95 -8.92
CA LEU A 30 -11.07 4.42 -9.41
C LEU A 30 -9.85 5.18 -8.85
N ASN A 31 -9.97 5.77 -7.65
CA ASN A 31 -8.97 6.71 -7.11
C ASN A 31 -8.13 6.19 -5.92
N THR A 32 -8.58 5.18 -5.17
CA THR A 32 -7.91 4.69 -3.93
C THR A 32 -7.43 3.24 -3.99
N ASN A 33 -7.37 2.66 -5.19
CA ASN A 33 -6.87 1.31 -5.41
C ASN A 33 -7.68 0.25 -4.63
N GLU A 34 -8.98 0.47 -4.42
CA GLU A 34 -9.87 -0.57 -3.89
C GLU A 34 -10.02 -1.71 -4.90
N ASN A 35 -10.31 -2.91 -4.40
CA ASN A 35 -10.59 -4.05 -5.27
C ASN A 35 -12.02 -3.92 -5.82
N PRO A 36 -12.24 -4.09 -7.13
CA PRO A 36 -13.60 -4.03 -7.70
C PRO A 36 -14.48 -5.23 -7.33
N TYR A 37 -13.90 -6.32 -6.82
CA TYR A 37 -14.62 -7.55 -6.48
C TYR A 37 -14.85 -7.69 -4.97
N PRO A 38 -15.93 -8.36 -4.54
CA PRO A 38 -16.22 -8.53 -3.12
C PRO A 38 -15.20 -9.45 -2.42
N PRO A 39 -15.07 -9.35 -1.08
CA PRO A 39 -14.24 -10.26 -0.29
C PRO A 39 -14.64 -11.73 -0.45
N SER A 40 -13.77 -12.63 0.03
CA SER A 40 -14.05 -14.07 0.11
C SER A 40 -15.41 -14.37 0.74
N PRO A 41 -16.25 -15.20 0.11
CA PRO A 41 -17.50 -15.69 0.70
C PRO A 41 -17.28 -16.39 2.05
N LYS A 42 -16.18 -17.14 2.21
CA LYS A 42 -15.78 -17.76 3.48
C LYS A 42 -15.51 -16.71 4.57
N ALA A 43 -14.77 -15.65 4.24
CA ALA A 43 -14.53 -14.55 5.16
C ALA A 43 -15.84 -13.82 5.54
N MET A 44 -16.74 -13.63 4.58
CA MET A 44 -18.05 -13.03 4.85
C MET A 44 -18.97 -13.95 5.66
N GLN A 45 -18.83 -15.26 5.53
CA GLN A 45 -19.54 -16.22 6.39
C GLN A 45 -19.07 -16.09 7.84
N VAL A 46 -17.75 -16.00 8.07
CA VAL A 46 -17.20 -15.76 9.42
C VAL A 46 -17.72 -14.47 10.04
N LEU A 47 -17.87 -13.40 9.24
CA LEU A 47 -18.46 -12.15 9.72
C LEU A 47 -19.94 -12.32 10.13
N ARG A 48 -20.73 -13.02 9.30
CA ARG A 48 -22.15 -13.27 9.58
C ARG A 48 -22.38 -14.14 10.81
N ASP A 49 -21.49 -15.10 11.04
CA ASP A 49 -21.61 -16.07 12.12
C ASP A 49 -20.91 -15.59 13.42
N LEU A 50 -20.42 -14.35 13.46
CA LEU A 50 -19.68 -13.84 14.59
C LEU A 50 -20.60 -13.66 15.81
N ASP A 51 -20.33 -14.42 16.87
CA ASP A 51 -21.01 -14.30 18.15
C ASP A 51 -20.65 -12.97 18.86
N GLY A 52 -21.67 -12.23 19.30
CA GLY A 52 -21.53 -10.99 20.06
C GLY A 52 -20.72 -11.16 21.35
N GLU A 53 -20.65 -12.35 21.95
CA GLU A 53 -19.78 -12.62 23.09
C GLU A 53 -18.28 -12.40 22.76
N ARG A 54 -17.88 -12.57 21.50
CA ARG A 54 -16.50 -12.25 21.06
C ARG A 54 -16.22 -10.76 21.07
N LEU A 55 -17.25 -9.93 20.91
CA LEU A 55 -17.13 -8.46 20.95
C LEU A 55 -17.16 -7.92 22.38
N ARG A 56 -17.76 -8.66 23.33
CA ARG A 56 -17.80 -8.29 24.75
C ARG A 56 -16.43 -8.40 25.43
N ARG A 57 -15.52 -9.19 24.88
CA ARG A 57 -14.18 -9.47 25.43
C ARG A 57 -13.11 -8.76 24.62
N TYR A 58 -11.98 -8.44 25.27
CA TYR A 58 -10.80 -8.00 24.54
C TYR A 58 -10.38 -9.05 23.52
N SER A 59 -9.89 -8.58 22.36
CA SER A 59 -9.35 -9.43 21.32
C SER A 59 -8.08 -10.14 21.79
N ASP A 60 -7.65 -11.16 21.05
CA ASP A 60 -6.32 -11.73 21.24
C ASP A 60 -5.27 -10.65 20.90
N PRO A 61 -4.44 -10.21 21.88
CA PRO A 61 -3.50 -9.10 21.69
C PRO A 61 -2.43 -9.38 20.64
N MET A 62 -2.26 -10.65 20.26
CA MET A 62 -1.32 -11.08 19.23
C MET A 62 -2.01 -11.55 17.95
N ALA A 63 -3.35 -11.53 17.86
CA ALA A 63 -4.08 -12.01 16.68
C ALA A 63 -3.67 -13.43 16.23
N SER A 64 -3.52 -14.37 17.18
CA SER A 64 -2.89 -15.67 16.94
C SER A 64 -3.58 -16.49 15.86
N ALA A 65 -4.91 -16.46 15.80
CA ALA A 65 -5.67 -17.16 14.75
C ALA A 65 -5.30 -16.66 13.34
N PHE A 66 -5.18 -15.33 13.17
CA PHE A 66 -4.75 -14.73 11.90
C PHE A 66 -3.30 -15.09 11.59
N ARG A 67 -2.39 -14.97 12.56
CA ARG A 67 -0.96 -15.30 12.38
C ARG A 67 -0.75 -16.75 11.96
N GLN A 68 -1.51 -17.68 12.53
CA GLN A 68 -1.44 -19.09 12.15
C GLN A 68 -1.93 -19.31 10.71
N ALA A 69 -3.05 -18.71 10.32
CA ALA A 69 -3.55 -18.80 8.94
C ALA A 69 -2.57 -18.18 7.93
N ALA A 70 -1.98 -17.03 8.27
CA ALA A 70 -0.95 -16.36 7.47
C ALA A 70 0.32 -17.22 7.35
N SER A 71 0.77 -17.81 8.46
CA SER A 71 1.93 -18.71 8.51
C SER A 71 1.75 -19.91 7.58
N GLN A 72 0.62 -20.60 7.66
CA GLN A 72 0.30 -21.74 6.79
C GLN A 72 0.24 -21.34 5.32
N THR A 73 -0.35 -20.17 5.03
CA THR A 73 -0.50 -19.67 3.65
C THR A 73 0.83 -19.26 3.03
N LEU A 74 1.73 -18.67 3.81
CA LEU A 74 2.95 -18.05 3.32
C LEU A 74 4.21 -18.91 3.53
N GLY A 75 4.11 -20.01 4.27
CA GLY A 75 5.25 -20.89 4.55
C GLY A 75 6.33 -20.22 5.40
N VAL A 76 5.94 -19.36 6.34
CA VAL A 76 6.84 -18.71 7.32
C VAL A 76 6.37 -19.00 8.74
N PRO A 77 7.28 -19.02 9.74
CA PRO A 77 6.88 -19.25 11.14
C PRO A 77 5.87 -18.21 11.65
N ALA A 78 4.90 -18.62 12.46
CA ALA A 78 3.87 -17.70 12.98
C ALA A 78 4.45 -16.63 13.93
N ASP A 79 5.55 -16.94 14.62
CA ASP A 79 6.33 -16.01 15.45
C ASP A 79 7.11 -14.98 14.64
N TRP A 80 7.20 -15.13 13.32
CA TRP A 80 7.76 -14.14 12.39
C TRP A 80 6.69 -13.17 11.85
N ILE A 81 5.44 -13.28 12.30
CA ILE A 81 4.32 -12.47 11.81
C ILE A 81 3.80 -11.57 12.93
N LEU A 82 3.67 -10.28 12.66
CA LEU A 82 3.03 -9.29 13.53
C LEU A 82 1.82 -8.66 12.83
N ALA A 83 0.63 -8.74 13.44
CA ALA A 83 -0.58 -8.12 12.90
C ALA A 83 -0.71 -6.65 13.32
N GLY A 84 -1.29 -5.83 12.43
CA GLY A 84 -1.55 -4.41 12.65
C GLY A 84 -2.91 -3.96 12.10
N ASN A 85 -3.41 -2.83 12.61
CA ASN A 85 -4.64 -2.18 12.14
C ASN A 85 -4.44 -1.50 10.77
N GLY A 86 -4.20 -2.34 9.76
CA GLY A 86 -3.63 -1.95 8.47
C GLY A 86 -2.10 -1.95 8.52
N SER A 87 -1.46 -1.92 7.34
CA SER A 87 0.00 -1.79 7.25
C SER A 87 0.49 -0.45 7.81
N ASP A 88 -0.36 0.58 7.83
CA ASP A 88 -0.06 1.91 8.40
C ASP A 88 0.25 1.87 9.90
N ASP A 89 -0.41 0.97 10.65
CA ASP A 89 -0.11 0.74 12.07
C ASP A 89 1.33 0.21 12.24
N LEU A 90 1.75 -0.71 11.36
CA LEU A 90 3.10 -1.25 11.37
C LEU A 90 4.15 -0.24 10.90
N LEU A 91 3.84 0.56 9.88
CA LEU A 91 4.69 1.69 9.48
C LEU A 91 4.89 2.64 10.67
N THR A 92 3.82 2.93 11.41
CA THR A 92 3.88 3.76 12.62
C THR A 92 4.76 3.12 13.70
N MET A 93 4.60 1.82 13.98
CA MET A 93 5.44 1.10 14.93
C MET A 93 6.92 1.13 14.52
N ILE A 94 7.23 0.90 13.24
CA ILE A 94 8.61 0.87 12.75
C ILE A 94 9.26 2.24 12.90
N VAL A 95 8.60 3.31 12.45
CA VAL A 95 9.14 4.68 12.59
C VAL A 95 9.36 5.01 14.07
N ARG A 96 8.40 4.70 14.95
CA ARG A 96 8.52 4.95 16.39
C ARG A 96 9.65 4.15 17.05
N ALA A 97 9.90 2.92 16.61
CA ALA A 97 10.91 2.03 17.20
C ALA A 97 12.33 2.32 16.70
N CYS A 98 12.49 2.78 15.46
CA CYS A 98 13.79 2.83 14.79
C CYS A 98 14.32 4.24 14.53
N THR A 99 13.52 5.28 14.75
CA THR A 99 13.84 6.66 14.33
C THR A 99 13.65 7.69 15.44
N GLU A 100 14.49 8.70 15.39
CA GLU A 100 14.56 9.86 16.28
C GLU A 100 15.48 10.92 15.60
N PRO A 101 15.64 12.14 16.15
CA PRO A 101 16.65 13.07 15.64
C PRO A 101 18.04 12.43 15.53
N GLY A 102 18.70 12.53 14.37
CA GLY A 102 19.95 11.83 14.06
C GLY A 102 19.80 10.38 13.55
N ARG A 103 18.58 9.82 13.55
CA ARG A 103 18.24 8.50 12.97
C ARG A 103 17.19 8.67 11.86
N LYS A 104 17.65 8.98 10.66
CA LYS A 104 16.81 9.38 9.53
C LYS A 104 16.05 8.24 8.85
N VAL A 105 14.95 8.62 8.20
CA VAL A 105 14.15 7.79 7.29
C VAL A 105 14.56 8.09 5.85
N VAL A 106 14.77 7.03 5.06
CA VAL A 106 15.19 7.11 3.65
C VAL A 106 14.18 6.39 2.77
N TYR A 107 13.81 6.97 1.62
CA TYR A 107 13.00 6.28 0.61
C TYR A 107 13.09 6.96 -0.75
N PRO A 108 12.78 6.24 -1.85
CA PRO A 108 12.77 6.84 -3.17
C PRO A 108 11.45 7.60 -3.45
N MET A 109 11.50 8.69 -4.24
CA MET A 109 10.33 9.54 -4.55
C MET A 109 10.12 9.68 -6.08
N PRO A 110 8.88 9.58 -6.62
CA PRO A 110 7.61 9.48 -5.90
C PRO A 110 7.21 8.10 -5.37
N THR A 111 6.72 8.07 -4.12
CA THR A 111 6.21 6.87 -3.43
C THR A 111 5.04 7.20 -2.47
N TYR A 112 4.74 6.30 -1.52
CA TYR A 112 3.71 6.48 -0.51
C TYR A 112 4.06 7.61 0.49
N VAL A 113 3.26 8.68 0.46
CA VAL A 113 3.51 9.91 1.22
C VAL A 113 3.45 9.74 2.74
N LEU A 114 2.87 8.66 3.25
CA LEU A 114 2.75 8.44 4.69
C LEU A 114 4.13 8.29 5.37
N TYR A 115 5.15 7.80 4.66
CA TYR A 115 6.50 7.67 5.19
C TYR A 115 7.04 9.02 5.71
N ARG A 116 6.84 10.09 4.94
CA ARG A 116 7.19 11.46 5.33
C ARG A 116 6.45 11.89 6.59
N THR A 117 5.12 11.76 6.58
CA THR A 117 4.26 12.19 7.68
C THR A 117 4.64 11.50 8.99
N LEU A 118 4.89 10.19 8.95
CA LEU A 118 5.29 9.44 10.16
C LEU A 118 6.67 9.87 10.68
N ALA A 119 7.65 10.06 9.79
CA ALA A 119 8.97 10.53 10.17
C ALA A 119 8.92 11.93 10.80
N GLU A 120 8.14 12.84 10.20
CA GLU A 120 7.95 14.19 10.72
C GLU A 120 7.23 14.18 12.08
N ILE A 121 6.24 13.30 12.32
CA ILE A 121 5.63 13.13 13.67
C ILE A 121 6.69 12.77 14.73
N GLN A 122 7.68 11.96 14.35
CA GLN A 122 8.76 11.53 15.23
C GLN A 122 9.88 12.57 15.37
N ALA A 123 9.86 13.64 14.57
CA ALA A 123 10.97 14.58 14.40
C ALA A 123 12.25 13.92 13.85
N ALA A 124 12.10 12.82 13.10
CA ALA A 124 13.20 12.20 12.39
C ALA A 124 13.48 12.96 11.09
N GLU A 125 14.75 13.04 10.72
CA GLU A 125 15.16 13.56 9.42
C GLU A 125 14.66 12.63 8.30
N VAL A 126 14.35 13.23 7.14
CA VAL A 126 13.86 12.53 5.95
C VAL A 126 14.80 12.79 4.79
N GLU A 127 15.27 11.73 4.14
CA GLU A 127 16.02 11.82 2.89
C GLU A 127 15.24 11.16 1.75
N GLU A 128 14.69 11.99 0.87
CA GLU A 128 14.01 11.55 -0.34
C GLU A 128 15.00 11.38 -1.48
N VAL A 129 15.14 10.15 -1.98
CA VAL A 129 16.02 9.83 -3.11
C VAL A 129 15.21 9.86 -4.41
N PRO A 130 15.46 10.77 -5.37
CA PRO A 130 14.66 10.78 -6.58
C PRO A 130 14.80 9.48 -7.37
N PHE A 131 13.66 8.87 -7.74
CA PHE A 131 13.65 7.83 -8.76
C PHE A 131 14.18 8.39 -10.09
N PRO A 132 14.87 7.62 -10.93
CA PRO A 132 14.98 7.92 -12.36
C PRO A 132 13.59 7.85 -13.04
N ASP A 133 13.47 8.35 -14.27
CA ASP A 133 12.17 8.43 -14.97
C ASP A 133 11.53 7.07 -15.26
N ASN A 134 12.34 6.01 -15.32
CA ASN A 134 11.87 4.63 -15.47
C ASN A 134 11.55 3.93 -14.14
N TYR A 135 11.57 4.65 -13.00
CA TYR A 135 11.29 4.12 -11.66
C TYR A 135 12.18 2.96 -11.20
N ARG A 136 13.34 2.76 -11.84
CA ARG A 136 14.31 1.78 -11.38
C ARG A 136 14.85 2.17 -9.99
N LEU A 137 14.93 1.21 -9.07
CA LEU A 137 15.40 1.45 -7.71
C LEU A 137 16.83 2.04 -7.68
N PRO A 138 17.04 3.23 -7.10
CA PRO A 138 18.34 3.90 -7.05
C PRO A 138 19.20 3.38 -5.87
N VAL A 139 19.58 2.10 -5.93
CA VAL A 139 20.21 1.34 -4.84
C VAL A 139 21.40 2.06 -4.20
N GLU A 140 22.32 2.57 -5.02
CA GLU A 140 23.59 3.14 -4.56
C GLU A 140 23.37 4.47 -3.81
N LYS A 141 22.38 5.26 -4.22
CA LYS A 141 21.98 6.48 -3.52
C LYS A 141 21.29 6.16 -2.19
N LEU A 142 20.45 5.13 -2.16
CA LEU A 142 19.77 4.69 -0.94
C LEU A 142 20.77 4.16 0.10
N ILE A 143 21.82 3.46 -0.32
CA ILE A 143 22.89 2.99 0.57
C ILE A 143 23.70 4.18 1.11
N ALA A 144 24.09 5.10 0.23
CA ALA A 144 24.85 6.30 0.60
C ALA A 144 24.10 7.20 1.59
N ALA A 145 22.76 7.16 1.56
CA ALA A 145 21.92 7.90 2.48
C ALA A 145 22.00 7.40 3.94
N GLN A 146 22.50 6.19 4.23
CA GLN A 146 22.69 5.69 5.61
C GLN A 146 21.44 5.83 6.51
N GLY A 147 20.28 5.39 6.02
CA GLY A 147 19.04 5.45 6.78
C GLY A 147 19.02 4.49 7.98
N ALA A 148 18.46 4.94 9.10
CA ALA A 148 18.09 4.05 10.20
C ALA A 148 16.92 3.14 9.80
N VAL A 149 16.03 3.66 8.94
CA VAL A 149 14.99 2.92 8.24
C VAL A 149 15.00 3.33 6.77
N THR A 150 14.99 2.34 5.87
CA THR A 150 14.82 2.55 4.43
C THR A 150 13.50 1.92 3.97
N PHE A 151 12.54 2.71 3.49
CA PHE A 151 11.27 2.21 2.96
C PHE A 151 11.31 2.04 1.44
N ILE A 152 10.93 0.86 0.96
CA ILE A 152 10.78 0.56 -0.46
C ILE A 152 9.40 -0.04 -0.72
N ALA A 153 8.53 0.68 -1.43
CA ALA A 153 7.27 0.11 -1.91
C ALA A 153 7.53 -0.74 -3.16
N SER A 154 7.08 -1.99 -3.16
CA SER A 154 7.22 -2.92 -4.29
C SER A 154 6.03 -3.89 -4.35
N PRO A 155 5.09 -3.72 -5.31
CA PRO A 155 5.02 -2.67 -6.31
C PRO A 155 4.89 -1.24 -5.74
N ASN A 156 5.56 -0.26 -6.36
CA ASN A 156 5.55 1.13 -5.93
C ASN A 156 4.23 1.84 -6.30
N SER A 157 3.60 2.54 -5.36
CA SER A 157 2.55 3.52 -5.66
C SER A 157 3.16 4.93 -5.64
N PRO A 158 3.00 5.75 -6.71
CA PRO A 158 1.94 5.62 -7.71
C PRO A 158 2.36 4.95 -9.03
N SER A 159 3.62 4.56 -9.23
CA SER A 159 4.12 4.12 -10.55
C SER A 159 3.63 2.75 -11.04
N GLY A 160 3.23 1.86 -10.13
CA GLY A 160 2.90 0.46 -10.41
C GLY A 160 4.13 -0.46 -10.53
N THR A 161 5.35 0.08 -10.62
CA THR A 161 6.56 -0.71 -10.88
C THR A 161 6.95 -1.62 -9.71
N ALA A 162 7.27 -2.88 -10.00
CA ALA A 162 7.87 -3.80 -9.03
C ALA A 162 9.39 -3.66 -8.99
N MET A 163 9.98 -3.75 -7.81
CA MET A 163 11.43 -3.72 -7.62
C MET A 163 12.00 -5.13 -7.76
N SER A 164 13.14 -5.27 -8.44
CA SER A 164 13.80 -6.56 -8.62
C SER A 164 14.32 -7.10 -7.28
N ILE A 165 14.14 -8.39 -7.03
CA ILE A 165 14.58 -9.06 -5.80
C ILE A 165 16.10 -8.88 -5.59
N ASP A 166 16.93 -9.04 -6.62
CA ASP A 166 18.38 -8.85 -6.51
C ASP A 166 18.80 -7.45 -6.04
N ARG A 167 18.01 -6.42 -6.38
CA ARG A 167 18.27 -5.04 -5.91
C ARG A 167 17.85 -4.85 -4.46
N LEU A 168 16.75 -5.47 -4.06
CA LEU A 168 16.29 -5.47 -2.66
C LEU A 168 17.26 -6.26 -1.78
N ASP A 169 17.76 -7.39 -2.26
CA ASP A 169 18.80 -8.20 -1.61
C ASP A 169 20.12 -7.43 -1.44
N LYS A 170 20.55 -6.72 -2.49
CA LYS A 170 21.72 -5.84 -2.42
C LYS A 170 21.54 -4.73 -1.38
N LEU A 171 20.35 -4.14 -1.28
CA LEU A 171 20.04 -3.16 -0.23
C LEU A 171 20.11 -3.81 1.15
N ALA A 172 19.43 -4.95 1.35
CA ALA A 172 19.40 -5.65 2.63
C ALA A 172 20.83 -5.95 3.14
N SER A 173 21.70 -6.38 2.23
CA SER A 173 23.10 -6.74 2.53
C SER A 173 24.02 -5.56 2.84
N GLN A 174 23.69 -4.33 2.41
CA GLN A 174 24.60 -3.17 2.50
C GLN A 174 24.07 -2.04 3.39
N LEU A 175 22.78 -2.06 3.73
CA LEU A 175 22.20 -1.11 4.67
C LEU A 175 22.60 -1.46 6.10
N LEU A 176 22.95 -0.43 6.87
CA LEU A 176 23.21 -0.56 8.31
C LEU A 176 21.92 -0.57 9.14
N GLY A 177 20.85 0.04 8.61
CA GLY A 177 19.53 0.12 9.25
C GLY A 177 18.56 -0.96 8.81
N VAL A 178 17.29 -0.76 9.17
CA VAL A 178 16.19 -1.66 8.79
C VAL A 178 15.73 -1.36 7.37
N LEU A 179 15.63 -2.39 6.53
CA LEU A 179 14.98 -2.31 5.22
C LEU A 179 13.52 -2.75 5.34
N VAL A 180 12.60 -1.84 5.05
CA VAL A 180 11.17 -2.14 5.03
C VAL A 180 10.70 -2.22 3.58
N ILE A 181 10.17 -3.37 3.20
CA ILE A 181 9.62 -3.62 1.87
C ILE A 181 8.10 -3.62 1.98
N ASP A 182 7.46 -2.56 1.50
CA ASP A 182 6.00 -2.44 1.49
C ASP A 182 5.43 -3.15 0.27
N GLU A 183 4.84 -4.31 0.52
CA GLU A 183 4.22 -5.22 -0.44
C GLU A 183 2.69 -5.06 -0.48
N ALA A 184 2.14 -3.86 -0.24
CA ALA A 184 0.69 -3.63 -0.25
C ALA A 184 -0.03 -4.08 -1.55
N TYR A 185 0.69 -4.19 -2.66
CA TYR A 185 0.16 -4.59 -3.98
C TYR A 185 0.70 -5.93 -4.49
N VAL A 186 1.42 -6.70 -3.67
CA VAL A 186 2.11 -7.93 -4.11
C VAL A 186 1.17 -9.01 -4.66
N ASP A 187 -0.10 -9.02 -4.22
CA ASP A 187 -1.10 -9.97 -4.74
C ASP A 187 -1.36 -9.85 -6.24
N PHE A 188 -0.99 -8.72 -6.85
CA PHE A 188 -1.10 -8.47 -8.29
C PHE A 188 0.23 -8.58 -9.04
N ALA A 189 1.32 -8.85 -8.31
CA ALA A 189 2.68 -8.94 -8.82
C ALA A 189 3.08 -10.38 -9.14
N GLU A 190 4.15 -10.51 -9.94
CA GLU A 190 4.74 -11.82 -10.29
C GLU A 190 5.67 -12.39 -9.21
N SER A 191 6.26 -11.52 -8.38
CA SER A 191 7.26 -11.91 -7.39
C SER A 191 7.08 -11.17 -6.07
N SER A 192 7.59 -11.78 -5.01
CA SER A 192 7.64 -11.22 -3.66
C SER A 192 9.05 -11.27 -3.08
N ALA A 193 9.38 -10.29 -2.23
CA ALA A 193 10.57 -10.21 -1.41
C ALA A 193 10.49 -11.04 -0.11
N LEU A 194 9.46 -11.88 0.06
CA LEU A 194 9.26 -12.69 1.27
C LEU A 194 10.50 -13.52 1.67
N GLU A 195 11.18 -14.12 0.69
CA GLU A 195 12.38 -14.92 0.95
C GLU A 195 13.53 -14.10 1.55
N LEU A 196 13.59 -12.79 1.31
CA LEU A 196 14.62 -11.93 1.89
C LEU A 196 14.54 -11.85 3.41
N VAL A 197 13.35 -12.01 3.99
CA VAL A 197 13.19 -12.05 5.46
C VAL A 197 13.92 -13.26 6.06
N LYS A 198 14.03 -14.36 5.31
CA LYS A 198 14.76 -15.56 5.78
C LYS A 198 16.27 -15.40 5.67
N SER A 199 16.73 -14.61 4.69
CA SER A 199 18.16 -14.40 4.42
C SER A 199 18.75 -13.21 5.17
N HIS A 200 17.93 -12.25 5.60
CA HIS A 200 18.39 -10.98 6.17
C HIS A 200 17.58 -10.58 7.41
N GLU A 201 18.26 -10.50 8.55
CA GLU A 201 17.63 -10.16 9.83
C GLU A 201 17.15 -8.71 9.92
N ASN A 202 17.66 -7.82 9.06
CA ASN A 202 17.28 -6.40 9.01
C ASN A 202 16.11 -6.10 8.06
N VAL A 203 15.46 -7.12 7.49
CA VAL A 203 14.35 -6.95 6.54
C VAL A 203 13.00 -7.14 7.22
N ILE A 204 12.06 -6.22 6.94
CA ILE A 204 10.64 -6.34 7.26
C ILE A 204 9.85 -6.26 5.96
N VAL A 205 9.02 -7.27 5.69
CA VAL A 205 8.04 -7.23 4.60
C VAL A 205 6.67 -6.86 5.17
N LEU A 206 6.03 -5.81 4.65
CA LEU A 206 4.69 -5.39 5.05
C LEU A 206 3.65 -5.79 4.02
N ARG A 207 2.50 -6.29 4.47
CA ARG A 207 1.36 -6.64 3.61
C ARG A 207 0.04 -6.16 4.19
N THR A 208 -0.98 -6.12 3.35
CA THR A 208 -2.33 -5.71 3.75
C THR A 208 -3.40 -6.55 3.06
N LEU A 209 -4.52 -6.77 3.76
CA LEU A 209 -5.72 -7.36 3.17
C LEU A 209 -6.59 -6.31 2.44
N SER A 210 -6.18 -5.04 2.46
CA SER A 210 -6.98 -3.94 1.90
C SER A 210 -7.15 -4.01 0.40
N LYS A 211 -6.20 -4.62 -0.32
CA LYS A 211 -6.09 -4.58 -1.78
C LYS A 211 -6.44 -5.93 -2.38
N GLY A 212 -5.53 -6.90 -2.36
CA GLY A 212 -5.74 -8.22 -2.96
C GLY A 212 -6.97 -8.98 -2.41
N TYR A 213 -7.29 -8.77 -1.13
CA TYR A 213 -8.36 -9.51 -0.43
C TYR A 213 -9.68 -8.74 -0.33
N SER A 214 -9.79 -7.55 -0.93
CA SER A 214 -10.98 -6.70 -0.93
C SER A 214 -11.46 -6.22 0.45
N LEU A 215 -10.58 -6.18 1.45
CA LEU A 215 -10.94 -5.87 2.85
C LEU A 215 -10.42 -4.49 3.30
N ALA A 216 -10.47 -3.48 2.44
CA ALA A 216 -10.01 -2.12 2.77
C ALA A 216 -10.71 -1.54 4.00
N GLY A 217 -12.01 -1.83 4.17
CA GLY A 217 -12.80 -1.40 5.32
C GLY A 217 -12.52 -2.18 6.61
N LEU A 218 -11.85 -3.34 6.54
CA LEU A 218 -11.51 -4.15 7.72
C LEU A 218 -10.27 -3.62 8.45
N ARG A 219 -9.39 -2.90 7.74
CA ARG A 219 -8.14 -2.38 8.28
C ARG A 219 -7.27 -3.46 8.92
N LEU A 220 -6.95 -4.52 8.17
CA LEU A 220 -5.99 -5.54 8.61
C LEU A 220 -4.74 -5.55 7.72
N GLY A 221 -3.59 -5.48 8.36
CA GLY A 221 -2.28 -5.65 7.75
C GLY A 221 -1.35 -6.44 8.64
N PHE A 222 -0.19 -6.82 8.12
CA PHE A 222 0.77 -7.62 8.85
C PHE A 222 2.19 -7.41 8.34
N GLY A 223 3.15 -7.55 9.25
CA GLY A 223 4.57 -7.50 8.99
C GLY A 223 5.17 -8.88 9.16
N ILE A 224 6.15 -9.21 8.32
CA ILE A 224 6.90 -10.45 8.35
C ILE A 224 8.36 -10.08 8.53
N ALA A 225 8.97 -10.52 9.62
CA ALA A 225 10.34 -10.16 9.97
C ALA A 225 10.96 -11.23 10.88
N HIS A 226 12.30 -11.20 10.99
CA HIS A 226 12.99 -11.99 12.00
C HIS A 226 12.51 -11.62 13.43
N PRO A 227 12.38 -12.58 14.37
CA PRO A 227 11.86 -12.31 15.72
C PRO A 227 12.58 -11.18 16.46
N ILE A 228 13.88 -11.00 16.22
CA ILE A 228 14.67 -9.91 16.84
C ILE A 228 14.12 -8.50 16.52
N LEU A 229 13.62 -8.28 15.29
CA LEU A 229 12.99 -7.02 14.93
C LEU A 229 11.59 -6.90 15.57
N LEU A 230 10.84 -8.00 15.60
CA LEU A 230 9.50 -8.03 16.16
C LEU A 230 9.49 -7.79 17.67
N GLU A 231 10.50 -8.25 18.41
CA GLU A 231 10.69 -7.95 19.84
C GLU A 231 10.77 -6.43 20.09
N GLY A 232 11.41 -5.69 19.19
CA GLY A 232 11.44 -4.23 19.23
C GLY A 232 10.07 -3.61 18.95
N LEU A 233 9.39 -4.06 17.89
CA LEU A 233 8.08 -3.54 17.49
C LEU A 233 6.99 -3.81 18.53
N ILE A 234 7.01 -4.98 19.18
CA ILE A 234 6.05 -5.36 20.22
C ILE A 234 6.11 -4.39 21.42
N LYS A 235 7.26 -3.78 21.72
CA LYS A 235 7.41 -2.81 22.82
C LYS A 235 6.68 -1.49 22.55
N VAL A 236 6.44 -1.13 21.29
CA VAL A 236 5.75 0.11 20.89
C VAL A 236 4.34 -0.14 20.34
N LYS A 237 3.98 -1.41 20.12
CA LYS A 237 2.64 -1.86 19.74
C LYS A 237 1.64 -1.50 20.84
N ASP A 238 0.46 -1.03 20.44
CA ASP A 238 -0.63 -0.91 21.40
C ASP A 238 -1.06 -2.29 21.93
N SER A 239 -1.57 -2.36 23.16
CA SER A 239 -1.86 -3.64 23.84
C SER A 239 -2.82 -4.51 23.03
N TYR A 240 -3.88 -3.91 22.47
CA TYR A 240 -4.90 -4.57 21.66
C TYR A 240 -5.15 -3.78 20.36
N ASN A 241 -4.18 -3.86 19.43
CA ASN A 241 -4.22 -3.05 18.21
C ASN A 241 -5.13 -3.61 17.10
N VAL A 242 -5.48 -4.90 17.13
CA VAL A 242 -6.38 -5.53 16.13
C VAL A 242 -7.61 -6.07 16.83
N ASP A 243 -8.80 -5.74 16.32
CA ASP A 243 -10.06 -6.16 16.90
C ASP A 243 -10.42 -7.63 16.57
N ALA A 244 -11.39 -8.18 17.30
CA ALA A 244 -11.80 -9.58 17.17
C ALA A 244 -12.44 -9.91 15.81
N VAL A 245 -13.13 -8.95 15.18
CA VAL A 245 -13.74 -9.11 13.85
C VAL A 245 -12.63 -9.22 12.81
N ALA A 246 -11.69 -8.27 12.82
CA ALA A 246 -10.55 -8.25 11.92
C ALA A 246 -9.72 -9.54 12.02
N CYS A 247 -9.43 -10.01 13.23
CA CYS A 247 -8.71 -11.27 13.44
C CYS A 247 -9.44 -12.46 12.80
N ALA A 248 -10.73 -12.61 13.04
CA ALA A 248 -11.51 -13.76 12.57
C ALA A 248 -11.73 -13.73 11.04
N VAL A 249 -12.22 -12.60 10.52
CA VAL A 249 -12.48 -12.41 9.09
C VAL A 249 -11.18 -12.47 8.29
N GLY A 250 -10.13 -11.85 8.80
CA GLY A 250 -8.80 -11.86 8.19
C GLY A 250 -8.20 -13.25 8.08
N ALA A 251 -8.33 -14.08 9.12
CA ALA A 251 -7.82 -15.46 9.11
C ALA A 251 -8.49 -16.30 8.02
N ALA A 252 -9.80 -16.17 7.85
CA ALA A 252 -10.53 -16.85 6.79
C ALA A 252 -10.19 -16.30 5.39
N ALA A 253 -10.00 -14.99 5.27
CA ALA A 253 -9.67 -14.35 4.00
C ALA A 253 -8.28 -14.75 3.49
N ILE A 254 -7.25 -14.73 4.37
CA ILE A 254 -5.88 -15.09 3.97
C ILE A 254 -5.78 -16.57 3.57
N ALA A 255 -6.56 -17.44 4.21
CA ALA A 255 -6.61 -18.87 3.88
C ALA A 255 -7.33 -19.17 2.55
N ASP A 256 -8.21 -18.29 2.06
CA ASP A 256 -8.95 -18.51 0.80
C ASP A 256 -8.16 -18.06 -0.44
N VAL A 257 -6.95 -18.63 -0.58
CA VAL A 257 -5.97 -18.28 -1.62
C VAL A 257 -6.55 -18.40 -3.03
N GLU A 258 -7.34 -19.43 -3.29
CA GLU A 258 -7.96 -19.67 -4.60
C GLU A 258 -8.90 -18.52 -4.99
N TYR A 259 -9.76 -18.08 -4.06
CA TYR A 259 -10.67 -16.97 -4.32
C TYR A 259 -9.90 -15.66 -4.57
N LYS A 260 -8.91 -15.36 -3.71
CA LYS A 260 -8.05 -14.19 -3.87
C LYS A 260 -7.34 -14.19 -5.22
N ASN A 261 -6.70 -15.31 -5.60
CA ASN A 261 -5.96 -15.42 -6.85
C ASN A 261 -6.89 -15.27 -8.07
N ARG A 262 -8.08 -15.88 -8.06
CA ARG A 262 -9.06 -15.70 -9.15
C ARG A 262 -9.45 -14.23 -9.35
N ASN A 263 -9.66 -13.48 -8.27
CA ASN A 263 -9.96 -12.05 -8.36
C ASN A 263 -8.74 -11.24 -8.83
N ALA A 264 -7.54 -11.58 -8.36
CA ALA A 264 -6.31 -10.95 -8.82
C ALA A 264 -6.09 -11.15 -10.33
N GLU A 265 -6.35 -12.35 -10.87
CA GLU A 265 -6.24 -12.62 -12.31
C GLU A 265 -7.24 -11.81 -13.14
N LYS A 266 -8.47 -11.62 -12.67
CA LYS A 266 -9.42 -10.71 -13.33
C LYS A 266 -8.91 -9.27 -13.37
N VAL A 267 -8.35 -8.79 -12.26
CA VAL A 267 -7.74 -7.44 -12.20
C VAL A 267 -6.54 -7.35 -13.14
N LYS A 268 -5.68 -8.38 -13.22
CA LYS A 268 -4.53 -8.39 -14.15
C LYS A 268 -4.98 -8.37 -15.61
N ALA A 269 -6.00 -9.14 -15.97
CA ALA A 269 -6.55 -9.15 -17.33
C ALA A 269 -7.12 -7.78 -17.72
N GLU A 270 -7.90 -7.16 -16.82
CA GLU A 270 -8.42 -5.81 -17.03
C GLU A 270 -7.33 -4.73 -17.04
N ARG A 271 -6.26 -4.90 -16.24
CA ARG A 271 -5.09 -4.02 -16.27
C ARG A 271 -4.43 -4.01 -17.65
N SER A 272 -4.27 -5.18 -18.27
CA SER A 272 -3.72 -5.30 -19.63
C SER A 272 -4.63 -4.64 -20.67
N ARG A 273 -5.93 -4.96 -20.65
CA ARG A 273 -6.92 -4.35 -21.55
C ARG A 273 -6.95 -2.83 -21.43
N LEU A 274 -6.98 -2.32 -20.21
CA LEU A 274 -7.01 -0.89 -19.93
C LEU A 274 -5.72 -0.19 -20.36
N THR A 275 -4.56 -0.86 -20.21
CA THR A 275 -3.27 -0.34 -20.70
C THR A 275 -3.30 -0.11 -22.20
N GLU A 276 -3.70 -1.12 -22.98
CA GLU A 276 -3.77 -1.04 -24.44
C GLU A 276 -4.74 0.05 -24.90
N ALA A 277 -5.93 0.12 -24.28
CA ALA A 277 -6.94 1.11 -24.64
C ALA A 277 -6.50 2.55 -24.30
N LEU A 278 -5.83 2.77 -23.17
CA LEU A 278 -5.27 4.09 -22.82
C LEU A 278 -4.16 4.50 -23.79
N GLN A 279 -3.31 3.55 -24.22
CA GLN A 279 -2.27 3.82 -25.22
C GLN A 279 -2.87 4.21 -26.58
N GLN A 280 -3.96 3.57 -26.99
CA GLN A 280 -4.70 3.94 -28.22
C GLN A 280 -5.31 5.35 -28.14
N LEU A 281 -5.66 5.81 -26.93
CA LEU A 281 -6.10 7.19 -26.67
C LEU A 281 -4.93 8.18 -26.53
N GLY A 282 -3.69 7.74 -26.75
CA GLY A 282 -2.49 8.59 -26.76
C GLY A 282 -1.84 8.81 -25.39
N PHE A 283 -2.27 8.08 -24.34
CA PHE A 283 -1.56 8.11 -23.06
C PHE A 283 -0.24 7.34 -23.13
N ASP A 284 0.76 7.84 -22.43
CA ASP A 284 1.97 7.07 -22.13
C ASP A 284 1.80 6.35 -20.78
N VAL A 285 1.63 5.02 -20.83
CA VAL A 285 1.24 4.19 -19.69
C VAL A 285 2.44 3.41 -19.16
N PHE A 286 2.75 3.59 -17.87
CA PHE A 286 3.87 2.93 -17.22
C PHE A 286 3.55 1.46 -16.93
N PRO A 287 4.54 0.53 -17.08
CA PRO A 287 4.36 -0.86 -16.68
C PRO A 287 3.96 -0.99 -15.21
N SER A 288 2.94 -1.79 -14.94
CA SER A 288 2.39 -1.96 -13.60
C SER A 288 2.25 -3.42 -13.21
N GLN A 289 2.67 -3.71 -11.97
CA GLN A 289 2.48 -4.96 -11.24
C GLN A 289 1.50 -4.75 -10.07
N ALA A 290 0.75 -3.64 -10.04
CA ALA A 290 -0.28 -3.32 -9.03
C ALA A 290 -1.72 -3.38 -9.59
N ASN A 291 -2.74 -3.04 -8.81
CA ASN A 291 -4.14 -2.92 -9.27
C ASN A 291 -4.51 -1.53 -9.80
N PHE A 292 -3.55 -0.82 -10.36
CA PHE A 292 -3.73 0.51 -10.93
C PHE A 292 -2.68 0.75 -12.02
N LEU A 293 -2.89 1.77 -12.83
CA LEU A 293 -1.97 2.26 -13.84
C LEU A 293 -1.58 3.70 -13.53
N LEU A 294 -0.32 4.07 -13.79
CA LEU A 294 0.09 5.46 -13.91
C LEU A 294 0.12 5.78 -15.41
N ALA A 295 -0.68 6.75 -15.83
CA ALA A 295 -0.81 7.15 -17.22
C ALA A 295 -0.48 8.64 -17.35
N ARG A 296 0.54 8.97 -18.13
CA ARG A 296 0.87 10.34 -18.51
C ARG A 296 -0.11 10.81 -19.59
N SER A 297 -0.70 11.98 -19.37
CA SER A 297 -1.69 12.54 -20.29
C SER A 297 -1.07 12.86 -21.65
N PRO A 298 -1.85 12.78 -22.75
CA PRO A 298 -1.41 13.27 -24.05
C PRO A 298 -0.98 14.75 -23.97
N ASN A 299 0.02 15.16 -24.74
CA ASN A 299 0.52 16.55 -24.75
C ASN A 299 -0.57 17.59 -25.12
N SER A 300 -1.62 17.16 -25.82
CA SER A 300 -2.75 18.00 -26.23
C SER A 300 -3.70 18.35 -25.09
N THR A 301 -3.69 17.62 -23.97
CA THR A 301 -4.67 17.83 -22.88
C THR A 301 -4.02 17.60 -21.52
N PRO A 302 -3.91 18.65 -20.66
CA PRO A 302 -3.32 18.50 -19.33
C PRO A 302 -4.05 17.47 -18.45
N ALA A 303 -3.30 16.69 -17.68
CA ALA A 303 -3.84 15.67 -16.77
C ALA A 303 -4.88 16.24 -15.78
N GLU A 304 -4.65 17.45 -15.24
CA GLU A 304 -5.60 18.12 -14.37
C GLU A 304 -6.95 18.37 -15.05
N SER A 305 -6.93 18.81 -16.31
CA SER A 305 -8.16 19.04 -17.09
C SER A 305 -8.95 17.75 -17.29
N ILE A 306 -8.26 16.66 -17.66
CA ILE A 306 -8.87 15.33 -17.80
C ILE A 306 -9.48 14.88 -16.47
N TYR A 307 -8.75 15.03 -15.37
CA TYR A 307 -9.23 14.70 -14.03
C TYR A 307 -10.51 15.47 -13.66
N GLN A 308 -10.55 16.79 -13.87
CA GLN A 308 -11.73 17.60 -13.53
C GLN A 308 -12.94 17.22 -14.40
N GLN A 309 -12.74 16.94 -15.68
CA GLN A 309 -13.82 16.53 -16.58
C GLN A 309 -14.36 15.13 -16.26
N LEU A 310 -13.49 14.17 -15.93
CA LEU A 310 -13.90 12.85 -15.44
C LEU A 310 -14.70 12.97 -14.14
N LYS A 311 -14.22 13.81 -13.21
CA LYS A 311 -14.90 14.08 -11.94
C LYS A 311 -16.30 14.65 -12.14
N GLN A 312 -16.47 15.60 -13.06
CA GLN A 312 -17.79 16.16 -13.42
C GLN A 312 -18.75 15.09 -13.96
N GLN A 313 -18.23 14.01 -14.55
CA GLN A 313 -19.00 12.86 -15.03
C GLN A 313 -19.16 11.74 -13.98
N GLY A 314 -18.75 11.97 -12.73
CA GLY A 314 -18.87 10.99 -11.64
C GLY A 314 -17.83 9.85 -11.70
N ILE A 315 -16.73 10.04 -12.42
CA ILE A 315 -15.62 9.08 -12.51
C ILE A 315 -14.43 9.64 -11.72
N LEU A 316 -14.11 9.02 -10.60
CA LEU A 316 -13.03 9.47 -9.73
C LEU A 316 -11.75 8.69 -10.01
N VAL A 317 -10.76 9.35 -10.60
CA VAL A 317 -9.36 8.86 -10.68
C VAL A 317 -8.49 9.66 -9.71
N ARG A 318 -7.19 9.34 -9.61
CA ARG A 318 -6.27 10.09 -8.74
C ARG A 318 -5.35 10.99 -9.58
N TYR A 319 -5.50 12.30 -9.38
CA TYR A 319 -4.54 13.32 -9.82
C TYR A 319 -3.63 13.74 -8.66
N PHE A 320 -2.39 14.12 -8.98
CA PHE A 320 -1.42 14.64 -8.02
C PHE A 320 -0.90 15.99 -8.49
N SER A 321 -1.24 17.06 -7.78
CA SER A 321 -0.65 18.39 -8.00
C SER A 321 0.75 18.45 -7.36
N GLN A 322 1.66 17.60 -7.82
CA GLN A 322 3.02 17.46 -7.30
C GLN A 322 4.01 17.34 -8.46
N PRO A 323 5.23 17.90 -8.34
CA PRO A 323 6.25 17.75 -9.36
C PRO A 323 6.45 16.29 -9.75
N ARG A 324 6.64 16.04 -11.05
CA ARG A 324 6.84 14.71 -11.66
C ARG A 324 5.57 13.85 -11.76
N LEU A 325 4.44 14.27 -11.20
CA LEU A 325 3.16 13.57 -11.26
C LEU A 325 2.00 14.44 -11.79
N ASP A 326 2.22 15.74 -11.95
CA ASP A 326 1.27 16.75 -12.42
C ASP A 326 0.88 16.62 -13.90
N ASP A 327 1.65 15.85 -14.67
CA ASP A 327 1.34 15.40 -16.03
C ASP A 327 0.69 14.00 -16.07
N LYS A 328 0.30 13.42 -14.93
CA LYS A 328 -0.15 12.01 -14.84
C LYS A 328 -1.42 11.82 -14.04
N LEU A 329 -2.10 10.73 -14.36
CA LEU A 329 -3.24 10.20 -13.62
C LEU A 329 -2.89 8.80 -13.12
N ARG A 330 -3.18 8.52 -11.85
CA ARG A 330 -3.24 7.14 -11.35
C ARG A 330 -4.67 6.65 -11.42
N ILE A 331 -4.87 5.60 -12.18
CA ILE A 331 -6.18 5.01 -12.49
C ILE A 331 -6.23 3.62 -11.85
N THR A 332 -7.10 3.43 -10.86
CA THR A 332 -7.37 2.09 -10.31
C THR A 332 -8.04 1.24 -11.39
N VAL A 333 -7.69 -0.05 -11.44
CA VAL A 333 -8.36 -1.01 -12.32
C VAL A 333 -9.66 -1.44 -11.66
N GLY A 334 -10.79 -1.09 -12.29
CA GLY A 334 -12.13 -1.46 -11.86
C GLY A 334 -12.63 -2.75 -12.51
N THR A 335 -13.94 -2.93 -12.47
CA THR A 335 -14.66 -3.94 -13.28
C THR A 335 -14.57 -3.63 -14.78
N PRO A 336 -14.84 -4.60 -15.67
CA PRO A 336 -14.93 -4.35 -17.10
C PRO A 336 -15.89 -3.20 -17.46
N GLU A 337 -17.01 -3.09 -16.77
CA GLU A 337 -18.03 -2.05 -16.97
C GLU A 337 -17.50 -0.67 -16.55
N GLU A 338 -16.88 -0.56 -15.37
CA GLU A 338 -16.29 0.69 -14.89
C GLU A 338 -15.14 1.17 -15.78
N ASN A 339 -14.27 0.24 -16.20
CA ASN A 339 -13.16 0.54 -17.11
C ASN A 339 -13.66 0.97 -18.49
N SER A 340 -14.74 0.37 -19.00
CA SER A 340 -15.32 0.76 -20.29
C SER A 340 -15.97 2.14 -20.21
N ALA A 341 -16.72 2.43 -19.15
CA ALA A 341 -17.27 3.76 -18.91
C ALA A 341 -16.19 4.85 -18.75
N LEU A 342 -15.06 4.52 -18.11
CA LEU A 342 -13.89 5.39 -18.06
C LEU A 342 -13.35 5.67 -19.47
N LEU A 343 -13.15 4.63 -20.29
CA LEU A 343 -12.62 4.76 -21.64
C LEU A 343 -13.55 5.57 -22.56
N GLU A 344 -14.87 5.37 -22.47
CA GLU A 344 -15.86 6.16 -23.20
C GLU A 344 -15.86 7.64 -22.79
N ALA A 345 -15.68 7.92 -21.49
CA ALA A 345 -15.54 9.30 -21.01
C ALA A 345 -14.24 9.94 -21.51
N LEU A 346 -13.12 9.20 -21.46
CA LEU A 346 -11.83 9.68 -21.96
C LEU A 346 -11.86 9.96 -23.46
N HIS A 347 -12.50 9.09 -24.26
CA HIS A 347 -12.66 9.33 -25.70
C HIS A 347 -13.38 10.65 -25.97
N ARG A 348 -14.51 10.90 -25.29
CA ARG A 348 -15.25 12.18 -25.42
C ARG A 348 -14.45 13.41 -24.97
N ILE A 349 -13.60 13.26 -23.95
CA ILE A 349 -12.77 14.36 -23.43
C ILE A 349 -11.63 14.71 -24.39
N LEU A 350 -11.05 13.70 -25.05
CA LEU A 350 -9.86 13.86 -25.89
C LEU A 350 -10.17 14.21 -27.35
N GLY A 351 -11.42 14.01 -27.81
CA GLY A 351 -11.87 14.31 -29.17
C GLY A 351 -11.69 13.15 -30.13
#